data_AF-A0A939XUQ0-F1
#
_entry.id   AF-A0A939XUQ0-F1
#
_cell.length_a   1.000
_cell.length_b   1.000
_cell.length_c   1.000
_cell.angle_alpha   90.00
_cell.angle_beta   90.00
_cell.angle_gamma   90.00
#
_symmetry.space_group_name_H-M   'P 1'
#
loop_
_entity.id
_entity.type
_entity.pdbx_description
1 polymer ?
#
loop_
_entity_poly.entity_id
_entity_poly.type
_entity_poly.pdbx_seq_one_letter_code
_entity_poly.pdbx_strand_id
1 'polypeptide(L)'
;MNLIKSTLIIAVCALMGCSSTESVQEPETLNITFNTPAQMWEETLPLGNGRLGAMPDGGITKETIVLNEETLWSGCEWDPSNPDALDYLPKIRKKLLKGKNLKAEELTLKHFTCSSGGGENPRYGCYQTLGKATIDFSEMFVDTAFTDYKRKLSLHNAVANT
;
A
#
# COMPACT_ATOMS: atom_id res chain seq x y z
N MET A 1 0.38 68.10 41.39
CA MET A 1 -0.04 67.66 40.05
C MET A 1 1.10 66.88 39.42
N ASN A 2 1.32 65.61 39.81
CA ASN A 2 2.22 64.64 39.11
C ASN A 2 2.16 63.22 39.70
N LEU A 3 1.53 62.99 40.86
CA LEU A 3 1.39 61.63 41.43
C LEU A 3 0.18 60.83 40.91
N ILE A 4 -0.83 61.45 40.28
CA ILE A 4 -2.06 60.75 39.84
C ILE A 4 -1.93 60.19 38.41
N LYS A 5 -0.98 60.68 37.62
CA LYS A 5 -0.74 60.19 36.24
C LYS A 5 0.06 58.89 36.19
N SER A 6 0.85 58.59 37.23
CA SER A 6 1.74 57.42 37.24
C SER A 6 0.99 56.12 37.61
N THR A 7 -0.05 56.21 38.45
CA THR A 7 -0.87 55.05 38.83
C THR A 7 -1.81 54.59 37.71
N LEU A 8 -2.19 55.48 36.79
CA LEU A 8 -3.11 55.16 35.69
C LEU A 8 -2.45 54.37 34.55
N ILE A 9 -1.11 54.43 34.41
CA ILE A 9 -0.38 53.75 33.34
C ILE A 9 -0.10 52.28 33.70
N ILE A 10 0.07 51.96 34.98
CA ILE A 10 0.35 50.59 35.43
C ILE A 10 -0.91 49.70 35.40
N ALA A 11 -2.11 50.28 35.53
CA ALA A 11 -3.36 49.53 35.48
C ALA A 11 -3.81 49.12 34.06
N VAL A 12 -3.31 49.78 33.01
CA VAL A 12 -3.69 49.46 31.62
C VAL A 12 -2.82 48.34 31.03
N CYS A 13 -1.58 48.17 31.50
CA CYS A 13 -0.71 47.06 31.06
C CYS A 13 -1.06 45.70 31.70
N ALA A 14 -1.84 45.67 32.78
CA ALA A 14 -2.25 44.42 33.44
C ALA A 14 -3.50 43.77 32.79
N LEU A 15 -4.20 44.47 31.89
CA LEU A 15 -5.37 43.95 31.17
C LEU A 15 -5.07 43.55 29.73
N MET A 16 -3.87 43.86 29.22
CA MET A 16 -3.29 43.20 28.05
C MET A 16 -2.54 41.94 28.49
N GLY A 17 -3.23 41.07 29.24
CA GLY A 17 -2.80 39.70 29.40
C GLY A 17 -2.69 39.10 28.00
N CYS A 18 -1.47 38.82 27.59
CA CYS A 18 -1.17 38.11 26.36
C CYS A 18 -1.79 36.72 26.50
N SER A 19 -3.03 36.57 26.05
CA SER A 19 -3.59 35.26 25.78
C SER A 19 -2.78 34.70 24.63
N SER A 20 -1.67 34.02 24.95
CA SER A 20 -1.18 32.97 24.09
C SER A 20 -2.30 31.94 24.04
N THR A 21 -3.23 32.11 23.10
CA THR A 21 -3.88 30.96 22.49
C THR A 21 -2.73 30.15 21.91
N GLU A 22 -2.22 29.22 22.71
CA GLU A 22 -1.53 28.07 22.19
C GLU A 22 -2.52 27.48 21.20
N SER A 23 -2.28 27.74 19.91
CA SER A 23 -2.87 26.95 18.86
C SER A 23 -2.39 25.54 19.17
N VAL A 24 -3.27 24.72 19.75
CA VAL A 24 -3.08 23.28 19.75
C VAL A 24 -2.94 22.95 18.28
N GLN A 25 -1.69 22.79 17.85
CA GLN A 25 -1.37 22.37 16.51
C GLN A 25 -1.96 20.97 16.44
N GLU A 26 -3.13 20.85 15.80
CA GLU A 26 -3.66 19.53 15.49
C GLU A 26 -2.50 18.74 14.88
N PRO A 27 -2.27 17.50 15.37
CA PRO A 27 -1.14 16.70 14.90
C PRO A 27 -1.17 16.75 13.37
N GLU A 28 -0.07 17.17 12.73
CA GLU A 28 -0.04 17.36 11.28
C GLU A 28 -0.61 16.10 10.61
N THR A 29 -1.85 16.21 10.14
CA THR A 29 -2.56 15.03 9.64
C THR A 29 -1.97 14.71 8.29
N LEU A 30 -1.10 13.70 8.25
CA LEU A 30 -0.50 13.25 7.01
C LEU A 30 -1.57 12.56 6.17
N ASN A 31 -2.02 13.23 5.12
CA ASN A 31 -3.05 12.77 4.22
C ASN A 31 -2.53 12.75 2.78
N ILE A 32 -2.90 11.72 2.03
CA ILE A 32 -2.79 11.69 0.58
C ILE A 32 -4.16 12.09 0.03
N THR A 33 -4.23 13.09 -0.84
CA THR A 33 -5.50 13.72 -1.26
C THR A 33 -5.57 13.91 -2.76
N PHE A 34 -6.75 13.69 -3.34
CA PHE A 34 -7.03 13.87 -4.77
C PHE A 34 -8.37 14.58 -4.97
N ASN A 35 -8.47 15.36 -6.04
CA ASN A 35 -9.69 16.12 -6.40
C ASN A 35 -10.43 15.48 -7.58
N THR A 36 -10.08 14.24 -7.95
CA THR A 36 -10.75 13.44 -8.99
C THR A 36 -10.80 11.97 -8.61
N PRO A 37 -11.81 11.21 -9.07
CA PRO A 37 -11.82 9.75 -8.96
C PRO A 37 -10.61 9.12 -9.66
N ALA A 38 -10.16 7.98 -9.15
CA ALA A 38 -9.09 7.21 -9.78
C ALA A 38 -9.51 6.75 -11.19
N GLN A 39 -8.64 6.97 -12.18
CA GLN A 39 -8.84 6.52 -13.56
C GLN A 39 -8.16 5.17 -13.82
N MET A 40 -7.18 4.81 -12.99
CA MET A 40 -6.46 3.54 -13.04
C MET A 40 -6.22 2.99 -11.63
N TRP A 41 -5.87 1.71 -11.54
CA TRP A 41 -5.77 1.00 -10.27
C TRP A 41 -4.70 1.60 -9.36
N GLU A 42 -3.59 2.07 -9.91
CA GLU A 42 -2.47 2.69 -9.20
C GLU A 42 -2.83 4.00 -8.51
N GLU A 43 -3.95 4.63 -8.91
CA GLU A 43 -4.44 5.88 -8.32
C GLU A 43 -5.39 5.64 -7.14
N THR A 44 -5.84 4.39 -6.90
CA THR A 44 -6.74 4.04 -5.80
C THR A 44 -6.09 4.22 -4.42
N LEU A 45 -6.89 4.21 -3.36
CA LEU A 45 -6.38 4.39 -1.99
C LEU A 45 -6.19 3.04 -1.29
N PRO A 46 -4.96 2.56 -1.05
CA PRO A 46 -4.75 1.26 -0.42
C PRO A 46 -5.10 1.30 1.08
N LEU A 47 -5.92 0.33 1.50
CA LEU A 47 -6.28 0.06 2.88
C LEU A 47 -6.05 -1.42 3.19
N GLY A 48 -5.73 -1.72 4.44
CA GLY A 48 -5.64 -3.11 4.88
C GLY A 48 -5.41 -3.27 6.37
N ASN A 49 -5.65 -4.48 6.87
CA ASN A 49 -5.48 -4.85 8.27
C ASN A 49 -4.44 -5.97 8.47
N GLY A 50 -3.54 -6.14 7.51
CA GLY A 50 -2.57 -7.24 7.46
C GLY A 50 -3.08 -8.48 6.72
N ARG A 51 -4.38 -8.78 6.79
CA ARG A 51 -4.99 -9.94 6.11
C ARG A 51 -5.85 -9.56 4.91
N LEU A 52 -6.80 -8.64 5.11
CA LEU A 52 -7.68 -8.11 4.08
C LEU A 52 -7.11 -6.81 3.53
N GLY A 53 -7.21 -6.64 2.22
CA GLY A 53 -6.87 -5.42 1.51
C GLY A 53 -8.07 -4.89 0.72
N ALA A 54 -8.17 -3.56 0.65
CA ALA A 54 -9.18 -2.86 -0.13
C ALA A 54 -8.55 -1.67 -0.86
N MET A 55 -9.00 -1.42 -2.09
CA MET A 55 -8.52 -0.34 -2.94
C MET A 55 -9.72 0.35 -3.61
N PRO A 56 -10.42 1.25 -2.89
CA PRO A 56 -11.47 2.09 -3.44
C PRO A 56 -10.94 3.08 -4.49
N ASP A 57 -11.73 3.29 -5.55
CA ASP A 57 -11.45 4.22 -6.64
C ASP A 57 -12.04 5.62 -6.42
N GLY A 58 -13.00 5.76 -5.52
CA GLY A 58 -13.69 7.03 -5.24
C GLY A 58 -14.69 7.41 -6.34
N GLY A 59 -15.23 6.47 -7.10
CA GLY A 59 -16.21 6.74 -8.15
C GLY A 59 -17.48 7.41 -7.63
N ILE A 60 -17.94 8.45 -8.34
CA ILE A 60 -19.04 9.32 -7.86
C ILE A 60 -20.41 8.63 -7.95
N THR A 61 -20.79 8.17 -9.15
CA THR A 61 -22.05 7.45 -9.37
C THR A 61 -21.89 5.95 -9.23
N LYS A 62 -20.66 5.44 -9.35
CA LYS A 62 -20.35 4.02 -9.25
C LYS A 62 -18.95 3.85 -8.69
N GLU A 63 -18.86 3.33 -7.47
CA GLU A 63 -17.61 3.03 -6.78
C GLU A 63 -17.19 1.59 -7.09
N THR A 64 -15.90 1.39 -7.36
CA THR A 64 -15.29 0.06 -7.43
C THR A 64 -14.19 -0.09 -6.39
N ILE A 65 -14.35 -1.09 -5.53
CA ILE A 65 -13.35 -1.46 -4.52
C ILE A 65 -12.71 -2.78 -4.94
N VAL A 66 -11.42 -2.76 -5.27
CA VAL A 66 -10.66 -4.01 -5.46
C VAL A 66 -10.38 -4.61 -4.08
N LEU A 67 -10.72 -5.89 -3.93
CA LEU A 67 -10.56 -6.63 -2.67
C LEU A 67 -9.47 -7.68 -2.80
N ASN A 68 -8.74 -7.86 -1.70
CA ASN A 68 -7.62 -8.78 -1.58
C ASN A 68 -7.66 -9.50 -0.22
N GLU A 69 -7.19 -10.73 -0.21
CA GLU A 69 -7.03 -11.57 1.00
C GLU A 69 -5.64 -12.21 0.92
N GLU A 70 -4.84 -12.12 2.00
CA GLU A 70 -3.40 -12.44 1.97
C GLU A 70 -3.10 -13.90 1.58
N THR A 71 -4.00 -14.83 1.89
CA THR A 71 -3.83 -16.27 1.70
C THR A 71 -4.43 -16.79 0.39
N LEU A 72 -5.07 -15.92 -0.40
CA LEU A 72 -5.64 -16.32 -1.68
C LEU A 72 -4.56 -16.46 -2.76
N TRP A 73 -4.01 -17.67 -2.86
CA TRP A 73 -3.02 -18.05 -3.86
C TRP A 73 -3.56 -19.20 -4.72
N SER A 74 -3.17 -19.21 -5.99
CA SER A 74 -3.32 -20.39 -6.83
C SER A 74 -2.20 -21.40 -6.53
N GLY A 75 -2.22 -22.57 -7.18
CA GLY A 75 -1.23 -23.62 -6.97
C GLY A 75 -1.70 -24.69 -5.99
N CYS A 76 -0.76 -25.51 -5.54
CA CYS A 76 -0.98 -26.58 -4.57
C CYS A 76 0.31 -26.88 -3.82
N GLU A 77 0.23 -27.75 -2.80
CA GLU A 77 1.43 -28.32 -2.19
C GLU A 77 2.31 -29.00 -3.26
N TRP A 78 3.60 -28.73 -3.23
CA TRP A 78 4.58 -29.25 -4.18
C TRP A 78 5.94 -29.44 -3.52
N ASP A 79 6.59 -30.57 -3.80
CA ASP A 79 7.99 -30.81 -3.43
C ASP A 79 8.91 -30.48 -4.61
N PRO A 80 9.67 -29.37 -4.57
CA PRO A 80 10.57 -28.98 -5.64
C PRO A 80 11.91 -29.73 -5.60
N SER A 81 12.13 -30.62 -4.61
CA SER A 81 13.41 -31.28 -4.38
C SER A 81 13.85 -32.07 -5.61
N ASN A 82 15.07 -31.83 -6.07
CA ASN A 82 15.70 -32.62 -7.12
C ASN A 82 16.71 -33.59 -6.51
N PRO A 83 16.47 -34.91 -6.56
CA PRO A 83 17.38 -35.90 -5.99
C PRO A 83 18.77 -35.88 -6.64
N ASP A 84 18.87 -35.48 -7.92
CA ASP A 84 20.14 -35.40 -8.64
C ASP A 84 21.08 -34.32 -8.07
N ALA A 85 20.54 -33.29 -7.42
CA ALA A 85 21.31 -32.14 -6.99
C ALA A 85 22.46 -32.55 -6.06
N LEU A 86 22.20 -33.44 -5.10
CA LEU A 86 23.21 -33.89 -4.16
C LEU A 86 24.43 -34.53 -4.86
N ASP A 87 24.18 -35.38 -5.85
CA ASP A 87 25.20 -36.11 -6.58
C ASP A 87 26.00 -35.24 -7.55
N TYR A 88 25.39 -34.16 -8.04
CA TYR A 88 26.01 -33.26 -9.01
C TYR A 88 26.71 -32.05 -8.37
N LEU A 89 26.42 -31.73 -7.10
CA LEU A 89 27.08 -30.64 -6.37
C LEU A 89 28.62 -30.74 -6.37
N PRO A 90 29.24 -31.91 -6.07
CA PRO A 90 30.71 -32.02 -6.09
C PRO A 90 31.28 -31.85 -7.51
N LYS A 91 30.54 -32.30 -8.54
CA LYS A 91 30.95 -32.21 -9.94
C LYS A 91 30.95 -30.76 -10.41
N ILE A 92 29.91 -29.99 -10.08
CA ILE A 92 29.78 -28.55 -10.38
C ILE A 92 30.92 -27.78 -9.70
N ARG A 93 31.12 -27.96 -8.39
CA ARG A 93 32.22 -27.32 -7.64
C ARG A 93 33.58 -27.57 -8.27
N LYS A 94 33.87 -28.81 -8.67
CA LYS A 94 35.13 -29.17 -9.35
C LYS A 94 35.32 -28.46 -10.70
N LYS A 95 34.24 -28.13 -11.43
CA LYS A 95 34.34 -27.38 -12.69
C LYS A 95 34.60 -25.90 -12.44
N LEU A 96 33.93 -25.31 -11.44
CA LEU A 96 34.15 -23.92 -11.02
C LEU A 96 35.59 -23.68 -10.55
N LEU A 97 36.11 -24.56 -9.69
CA LEU A 97 37.50 -24.48 -9.21
C LEU A 97 38.55 -24.64 -10.34
N LYS A 98 38.15 -25.17 -11.50
CA LYS A 98 39.00 -25.30 -12.69
C LYS A 98 38.77 -24.18 -13.72
N GLY A 99 37.99 -23.15 -13.37
CA GLY A 99 37.63 -22.04 -14.26
C GLY A 99 36.69 -22.44 -15.41
N LYS A 100 36.05 -23.61 -15.36
CA LYS A 100 35.18 -24.12 -16.44
C LYS A 100 33.72 -23.70 -16.23
N ASN A 101 33.47 -22.39 -16.23
CA ASN A 101 32.18 -21.81 -15.84
C ASN A 101 31.00 -22.28 -16.70
N LEU A 102 31.11 -22.22 -18.04
CA LEU A 102 30.04 -22.68 -18.95
C LEU A 102 29.67 -24.15 -18.73
N LYS A 103 30.65 -25.02 -18.43
CA LYS A 103 30.41 -26.44 -18.13
C LYS A 103 29.82 -26.66 -16.74
N ALA A 104 30.08 -25.74 -15.81
CA ALA A 104 29.47 -25.78 -14.48
C ALA A 104 28.01 -25.34 -14.56
N GLU A 105 27.72 -24.29 -15.32
CA GLU A 105 26.38 -23.79 -15.61
C GLU A 105 25.52 -24.86 -16.29
N GLU A 106 26.03 -25.51 -17.34
CA GLU A 106 25.33 -26.61 -18.03
C GLU A 106 24.90 -27.72 -17.04
N LEU A 107 25.80 -28.15 -16.15
CA LEU A 107 25.49 -29.15 -15.14
C LEU A 107 24.50 -28.64 -14.08
N THR A 108 24.55 -27.35 -13.76
CA THR A 108 23.66 -26.72 -12.77
C THR A 108 22.23 -26.64 -13.32
N LEU A 109 22.06 -26.15 -14.55
CA LEU A 109 20.75 -26.06 -15.20
C LEU A 109 20.10 -27.42 -15.45
N LYS A 110 20.92 -28.48 -15.57
CA LYS A 110 20.41 -29.83 -15.83
C LYS A 110 20.05 -30.61 -14.57
N HIS A 111 20.83 -30.47 -13.49
CA HIS A 111 20.75 -31.35 -12.33
C HIS A 111 20.50 -30.62 -11.00
N PHE A 112 20.46 -29.28 -11.02
CA PHE A 112 20.30 -28.44 -9.83
C PHE A 112 19.08 -27.50 -9.91
N THR A 113 18.24 -27.66 -10.94
CA THR A 113 16.91 -27.07 -11.00
C THR A 113 15.91 -27.94 -10.25
N CYS A 114 14.72 -27.40 -9.95
CA CYS A 114 13.63 -28.20 -9.38
C CYS A 114 13.37 -29.45 -10.22
N SER A 115 12.94 -30.55 -9.57
CA SER A 115 12.57 -31.77 -10.26
C SER A 115 11.54 -31.49 -11.35
N SER A 116 11.58 -32.24 -12.46
CA SER A 116 10.75 -32.00 -13.65
C SER A 116 9.27 -32.20 -13.36
N GLY A 117 8.65 -31.14 -12.86
CA GLY A 117 7.23 -30.80 -12.85
C GLY A 117 7.01 -29.29 -13.09
N GLY A 118 8.11 -28.54 -13.32
CA GLY A 118 8.11 -27.09 -13.57
C GLY A 118 8.26 -26.70 -15.05
N GLY A 119 8.00 -27.61 -15.98
CA GLY A 119 7.99 -27.35 -17.42
C GLY A 119 6.62 -27.72 -18.00
N GLU A 120 5.97 -26.74 -18.62
CA GLU A 120 4.60 -26.69 -19.19
C GLU A 120 3.44 -26.33 -18.26
N ASN A 121 3.53 -26.52 -16.93
CA ASN A 121 2.61 -25.88 -15.98
C ASN A 121 3.21 -25.77 -14.55
N PRO A 122 3.96 -24.68 -14.24
CA PRO A 122 4.58 -24.51 -12.93
C PRO A 122 3.52 -24.09 -11.91
N ARG A 123 2.86 -25.07 -11.29
CA ARG A 123 1.84 -24.86 -10.24
C ARG A 123 2.43 -24.44 -8.89
N TYR A 124 3.53 -23.67 -8.87
CA TYR A 124 3.96 -22.97 -7.65
C TYR A 124 2.90 -21.97 -7.19
N GLY A 125 2.04 -21.55 -8.13
CA GLY A 125 0.96 -20.63 -7.87
C GLY A 125 1.39 -19.17 -7.98
N CYS A 126 0.41 -18.29 -7.95
CA CYS A 126 0.60 -16.86 -7.83
C CYS A 126 -0.54 -16.26 -7.01
N TYR A 127 -0.26 -15.10 -6.43
CA TYR A 127 -1.25 -14.34 -5.68
C TYR A 127 -2.48 -14.04 -6.55
N GLN A 128 -3.68 -14.19 -6.00
CA GLN A 128 -4.93 -13.94 -6.70
C GLN A 128 -5.66 -12.75 -6.07
N THR A 129 -6.28 -11.94 -6.91
CA THR A 129 -7.23 -10.92 -6.45
C THR A 129 -8.51 -11.61 -5.99
N LEU A 130 -9.00 -11.26 -4.79
CA LEU A 130 -10.24 -11.82 -4.24
C LEU A 130 -11.44 -11.44 -5.11
N GLY A 131 -11.50 -10.19 -5.56
CA GLY A 131 -12.53 -9.73 -6.48
C GLY A 131 -12.69 -8.22 -6.47
N LYS A 132 -13.84 -7.78 -6.94
CA LYS A 132 -14.25 -6.37 -6.95
C LYS A 132 -15.64 -6.25 -6.35
N ALA A 133 -15.78 -5.36 -5.37
CA ALA A 133 -17.09 -4.92 -4.89
C ALA A 133 -17.46 -3.64 -5.61
N THR A 134 -18.69 -3.58 -6.12
CA THR A 134 -19.21 -2.43 -6.86
C THR A 134 -20.40 -1.87 -6.11
N ILE A 135 -20.41 -0.56 -5.89
CA ILE A 135 -21.54 0.15 -5.29
C ILE A 135 -22.07 1.11 -6.34
N ASP A 136 -23.34 0.97 -6.71
CA ASP A 136 -23.97 1.72 -7.80
C ASP A 136 -25.02 2.70 -7.25
N PHE A 137 -24.77 3.99 -7.47
CA PHE A 137 -25.62 5.12 -7.09
C PHE A 137 -26.24 5.80 -8.32
N SER A 138 -26.10 5.23 -9.52
CA SER A 138 -26.52 5.86 -10.78
C SER A 138 -28.01 6.25 -10.78
N GLU A 139 -28.85 5.45 -10.13
CA GLU A 139 -30.30 5.70 -10.01
C GLU A 139 -30.67 6.72 -8.91
N MET A 140 -29.73 7.06 -8.02
CA MET A 140 -29.99 7.98 -6.90
C MET A 140 -29.75 9.46 -7.27
N PHE A 141 -28.91 9.72 -8.28
CA PHE A 141 -28.43 11.07 -8.60
C PHE A 141 -28.61 11.41 -10.08
N VAL A 142 -29.83 11.28 -10.58
CA VAL A 142 -30.21 11.67 -11.94
C VAL A 142 -30.11 13.20 -12.09
N ASP A 143 -29.50 13.67 -13.18
CA ASP A 143 -29.34 15.10 -13.52
C ASP A 143 -28.68 15.97 -12.43
N THR A 144 -27.87 15.37 -11.55
CA THR A 144 -27.18 16.08 -10.47
C THR A 144 -25.75 16.47 -10.89
N ALA A 145 -25.42 17.75 -10.76
CA ALA A 145 -24.05 18.22 -10.93
C ALA A 145 -23.26 18.04 -9.62
N PHE A 146 -22.11 17.36 -9.70
CA PHE A 146 -21.21 17.17 -8.56
C PHE A 146 -20.14 18.25 -8.54
N THR A 147 -19.92 18.85 -7.37
CA THR A 147 -18.90 19.88 -7.13
C THR A 147 -18.11 19.53 -5.88
N ASP A 148 -16.94 20.15 -5.69
CA ASP A 148 -16.10 19.99 -4.50
C ASP A 148 -15.69 18.54 -4.16
N TYR A 149 -15.55 17.70 -5.19
CA TYR A 149 -15.10 16.32 -5.03
C TYR A 149 -13.71 16.26 -4.38
N LYS A 150 -13.57 15.40 -3.37
CA LYS A 150 -12.29 15.18 -2.71
C LYS A 150 -12.22 13.80 -2.07
N ARG A 151 -11.28 12.98 -2.52
CA ARG A 151 -10.93 11.73 -1.83
C ARG A 151 -9.61 11.85 -1.11
N LYS A 152 -9.50 11.22 0.07
CA LYS A 152 -8.30 11.26 0.90
C LYS A 152 -8.04 9.95 1.62
N LEU A 153 -6.77 9.59 1.77
CA LEU A 153 -6.28 8.55 2.67
C LEU A 153 -5.55 9.19 3.85
N SER A 154 -6.07 8.98 5.06
CA SER A 154 -5.41 9.41 6.29
C SER A 154 -4.42 8.36 6.75
N LEU A 155 -3.13 8.72 6.82
CA LEU A 155 -2.08 7.80 7.28
C LEU A 155 -2.03 7.68 8.81
N HIS A 156 -2.64 8.64 9.52
CA HIS A 156 -2.75 8.57 10.97
C HIS A 156 -3.86 7.62 11.42
N ASN A 157 -5.02 7.68 10.77
CA ASN A 157 -6.21 6.92 11.17
C ASN A 157 -6.45 5.64 10.35
N ALA A 158 -5.68 5.42 9.28
CA ALA A 158 -5.89 4.33 8.33
C ALA A 158 -7.32 4.30 7.73
N VAL A 159 -7.84 5.48 7.37
CA VAL A 159 -9.19 5.66 6.81
C VAL A 159 -9.11 6.34 5.43
N ALA A 160 -9.79 5.76 4.44
CA ALA A 160 -10.07 6.41 3.17
C ALA A 160 -11.47 7.05 3.20
N ASN A 161 -11.58 8.27 2.69
CA ASN A 161 -12.85 8.99 2.53
C ASN A 161 -12.96 9.52 1.10
N THR A 162 -14.18 9.59 0.59
CA THR A 162 -14.55 10.19 -0.71
C THR A 162 -15.76 11.08 -0.49
#